data_AF-A0A843L4B8-F1
#
_entry.id   AF-A0A843L4B8-F1
#
_cell.length_a   1.000
_cell.length_b   1.000
_cell.length_c   1.000
_cell.angle_alpha   90.00
_cell.angle_beta   90.00
_cell.angle_gamma   90.00
#
_symmetry.space_group_name_H-M   'P 1'
#
loop_
_entity.id
_entity.type
_entity.pdbx_description
1 polymer ?
#
loop_
_entity_poly.entity_id
_entity_poly.type
_entity_poly.pdbx_seq_one_letter_code
_entity_poly.pdbx_strand_id
1 'polypeptide(L)'
;MPLPEGSGNGLEVTLTVTGIPVGGIVETIPDGYTWVGCDHPDDRTRVSGQNVAFAVIDEEAIRYRVQGPPEAGEAFTGTWEDLQTGESGVVGSDGPRNSSQAAQATVPSTPGFGYAAALAALAMICARRCGR
;
A
#
# COMPACT_ATOMS: atom_id res chain seq x y z
N MET A 1 -7.13 2.62 -22.87
CA MET A 1 -6.75 3.97 -23.33
C MET A 1 -5.45 4.35 -22.62
N PRO A 2 -4.50 5.07 -23.23
CA PRO A 2 -3.36 5.59 -22.47
C PRO A 2 -3.84 6.62 -21.43
N LEU A 3 -3.23 6.62 -20.25
CA LEU A 3 -3.56 7.52 -19.15
C LEU A 3 -3.31 8.99 -19.57
N PRO A 4 -4.17 9.96 -19.18
CA PRO A 4 -3.91 11.37 -19.42
C PRO A 4 -2.65 11.82 -18.68
N GLU A 5 -1.73 12.46 -19.40
CA GLU A 5 -0.51 13.03 -18.82
C GLU A 5 -0.85 14.26 -17.97
N GLY A 6 -1.26 14.02 -16.73
CA GLY A 6 -1.48 15.06 -15.73
C GLY A 6 -0.18 15.76 -15.36
N SER A 7 -0.02 17.00 -15.84
CA SER A 7 0.93 17.97 -15.30
C SER A 7 0.49 18.39 -13.89
N GLY A 8 1.31 18.08 -12.89
CA GLY A 8 1.19 18.59 -11.52
C GLY A 8 0.68 17.59 -10.48
N ASN A 9 1.60 17.00 -9.72
CA ASN A 9 1.38 16.34 -8.42
C ASN A 9 0.51 15.07 -8.40
N GLY A 10 0.39 14.34 -9.51
CA GLY A 10 -0.22 13.01 -9.48
C GLY A 10 0.76 11.96 -8.97
N LEU A 11 0.45 11.30 -7.85
CA LEU A 11 1.15 10.11 -7.34
C LEU A 11 0.64 8.87 -8.09
N GLU A 12 1.56 8.13 -8.68
CA GLU A 12 1.29 6.81 -9.26
C GLU A 12 1.48 5.74 -8.19
N VAL A 13 0.47 4.88 -8.03
CA VAL A 13 0.49 3.77 -7.09
C VAL A 13 0.40 2.47 -7.89
N THR A 14 1.26 1.52 -7.58
CA THR A 14 1.25 0.18 -8.16
C THR A 14 0.87 -0.83 -7.09
N LEU A 15 -0.24 -1.53 -7.32
CA LEU A 15 -0.64 -2.71 -6.54
C LEU A 15 -0.06 -3.94 -7.22
N THR A 16 0.79 -4.68 -6.52
CA THR A 16 1.25 -5.99 -6.98
C THR A 16 0.31 -7.06 -6.46
N VAL A 17 -0.23 -7.86 -7.37
CA VAL A 17 -1.15 -8.97 -7.06
C VAL A 17 -0.36 -10.27 -7.15
N THR A 18 -0.37 -11.06 -6.08
CA THR A 18 0.32 -12.36 -6.05
C THR A 18 -0.62 -13.41 -5.48
N GLY A 19 -0.83 -14.50 -6.22
CA GLY A 19 -1.59 -15.65 -5.75
C GLY A 19 -3.11 -15.49 -5.73
N ILE A 20 -3.67 -14.44 -6.36
CA ILE A 20 -5.13 -14.23 -6.49
C ILE A 20 -5.53 -14.40 -7.97
N PRO A 21 -6.00 -15.60 -8.38
CA PRO A 21 -6.43 -15.83 -9.77
C PRO A 21 -7.73 -15.10 -10.09
N VAL A 22 -8.70 -15.08 -9.17
CA VAL A 22 -9.95 -14.31 -9.29
C VAL A 22 -10.32 -13.73 -7.94
N GLY A 23 -10.40 -12.41 -7.84
CA GLY A 23 -10.60 -11.77 -6.54
C GLY A 23 -11.05 -10.32 -6.60
N GLY A 24 -11.11 -9.70 -5.42
CA GLY A 24 -11.40 -8.29 -5.25
C GLY A 24 -10.35 -7.61 -4.37
N ILE A 25 -9.97 -6.38 -4.73
CA ILE A 25 -9.14 -5.52 -3.90
C ILE A 25 -9.92 -4.24 -3.63
N VAL A 26 -10.02 -3.84 -2.37
CA VAL A 26 -10.60 -2.55 -1.97
C VAL A 26 -9.52 -1.71 -1.35
N GLU A 27 -9.19 -0.61 -2.02
CA GLU A 27 -8.22 0.36 -1.57
C GLU A 27 -8.92 1.60 -1.00
N THR A 28 -8.47 2.05 0.15
CA THR A 28 -8.92 3.28 0.83
C THR A 28 -7.90 4.38 0.56
N ILE A 29 -8.32 5.35 -0.24
CA ILE A 29 -7.54 6.53 -0.59
C ILE A 29 -7.59 7.52 0.60
N PRO A 30 -6.45 7.96 1.12
CA PRO A 30 -6.41 8.85 2.29
C PRO A 30 -7.01 10.23 2.00
N ASP A 31 -7.40 10.92 3.08
CA ASP A 31 -7.86 12.31 3.02
C ASP A 31 -6.85 13.23 2.35
N GLY A 32 -7.35 14.18 1.58
CA GLY A 32 -6.52 15.11 0.81
C GLY A 32 -6.04 14.58 -0.54
N TYR A 33 -6.36 13.31 -0.87
CA TYR A 33 -6.13 12.74 -2.19
C TYR A 33 -7.42 12.61 -2.99
N THR A 34 -7.31 12.80 -4.29
CA THR A 34 -8.39 12.66 -5.26
C THR A 34 -8.04 11.60 -6.30
N TRP A 35 -8.98 10.71 -6.59
CA TRP A 35 -8.83 9.72 -7.66
C TRP A 35 -8.70 10.39 -9.02
N VAL A 36 -7.70 9.98 -9.82
CA VAL A 36 -7.50 10.48 -11.19
C VAL A 36 -7.89 9.44 -12.22
N GLY A 37 -7.48 8.18 -12.03
CA GLY A 37 -7.74 7.09 -12.98
C GLY A 37 -6.86 5.88 -12.75
N CYS A 38 -7.06 4.85 -13.58
CA CYS A 38 -6.36 3.58 -13.53
C CYS A 38 -6.15 3.01 -14.94
N ASP A 39 -5.13 2.17 -15.12
CA ASP A 39 -4.92 1.40 -16.34
C ASP A 39 -5.83 0.15 -16.44
N HIS A 40 -6.54 -0.16 -15.35
CA HIS A 40 -7.49 -1.25 -15.24
C HIS A 40 -8.80 -0.99 -15.99
N PRO A 41 -9.45 -1.99 -16.60
CA PRO A 41 -10.72 -1.80 -17.31
C PRO A 41 -11.80 -1.13 -16.44
N ASP A 42 -12.54 -0.20 -17.05
CA ASP A 42 -13.57 0.59 -16.37
C ASP A 42 -14.71 -0.27 -15.81
N ASP A 43 -15.01 -1.40 -16.44
CA ASP A 43 -16.01 -2.38 -15.98
C ASP A 43 -15.54 -3.23 -14.80
N ARG A 44 -14.24 -3.13 -14.45
CA ARG A 44 -13.60 -3.84 -13.33
C ARG A 44 -13.10 -2.90 -12.25
N THR A 45 -13.39 -1.60 -12.36
CA THR A 45 -13.00 -0.59 -11.37
C THR A 45 -14.23 0.17 -10.89
N ARG A 46 -14.42 0.28 -9.57
CA ARG A 46 -15.53 1.02 -8.97
C ARG A 46 -14.99 2.01 -7.94
N VAL A 47 -15.21 3.29 -8.20
CA VAL A 47 -14.89 4.38 -7.26
C VAL A 47 -16.14 4.79 -6.49
N SER A 48 -16.03 4.87 -5.17
CA SER A 48 -17.08 5.33 -4.26
C SER A 48 -16.49 6.15 -3.12
N GLY A 49 -16.51 7.47 -3.26
CA GLY A 49 -15.85 8.38 -2.32
C GLY A 49 -14.34 8.12 -2.31
N GLN A 50 -13.81 7.72 -1.16
CA GLN A 50 -12.41 7.36 -0.99
C GLN A 50 -12.11 5.88 -1.19
N ASN A 51 -13.13 5.04 -1.41
CA ASN A 51 -12.90 3.63 -1.65
C ASN A 51 -12.85 3.36 -3.15
N VAL A 52 -11.84 2.61 -3.56
CA VAL A 52 -11.68 2.13 -4.93
C VAL A 52 -11.64 0.62 -4.89
N ALA A 53 -12.63 -0.01 -5.50
CA ALA A 53 -12.70 -1.46 -5.64
C ALA A 53 -12.21 -1.87 -7.03
N PHE A 54 -11.36 -2.88 -7.07
CA PHE A 54 -10.81 -3.50 -8.27
C PHE A 54 -11.24 -4.97 -8.30
N ALA A 55 -11.83 -5.40 -9.41
CA ALA A 55 -12.02 -6.82 -9.70
C ALA A 55 -10.79 -7.35 -10.44
N VAL A 56 -10.16 -8.38 -9.88
CA VAL A 56 -8.90 -8.94 -10.35
C VAL A 56 -9.16 -10.28 -11.03
N ILE A 57 -8.71 -10.44 -12.28
CA ILE A 57 -8.82 -11.71 -13.01
C ILE A 57 -7.50 -11.99 -13.74
N ASP A 58 -6.71 -12.92 -13.20
CA ASP A 58 -5.39 -13.31 -13.71
C ASP A 58 -4.47 -12.11 -13.99
N GLU A 59 -4.41 -11.18 -13.04
CA GLU A 59 -3.61 -9.96 -13.13
C GLU A 59 -2.43 -10.01 -12.17
N GLU A 60 -1.30 -9.46 -12.60
CA GLU A 60 -0.08 -9.38 -11.78
C GLU A 60 0.08 -8.00 -11.12
N ALA A 61 -0.50 -6.96 -11.74
CA ALA A 61 -0.40 -5.61 -11.22
C ALA A 61 -1.54 -4.72 -11.71
N ILE A 62 -1.93 -3.76 -10.86
CA ILE A 62 -2.88 -2.70 -11.16
C ILE A 62 -2.19 -1.36 -10.88
N ARG A 63 -2.22 -0.42 -11.83
CA ARG A 63 -1.62 0.91 -11.64
C ARG A 63 -2.71 1.96 -11.63
N TYR A 64 -2.76 2.73 -10.56
CA TYR A 64 -3.70 3.83 -10.44
C TYR A 64 -3.01 5.11 -10.04
N ARG A 65 -3.70 6.21 -10.32
CA ARG A 65 -3.19 7.55 -10.08
C ARG A 65 -4.13 8.32 -9.18
N VAL A 66 -3.54 9.03 -8.23
CA VAL A 66 -4.21 9.94 -7.31
C VAL A 66 -3.51 11.28 -7.30
N GLN A 67 -4.24 12.35 -7.03
CA GLN A 67 -3.71 13.71 -6.91
C GLN A 67 -3.84 14.18 -5.48
N GLY A 68 -2.74 14.65 -4.88
CA GLY A 68 -2.72 15.08 -3.49
C GLY A 68 -1.36 15.63 -3.06
N PRO A 69 -1.19 15.96 -1.76
CA PRO A 69 0.11 16.36 -1.22
C PRO A 69 1.17 15.24 -1.36
N PRO A 70 2.47 15.55 -1.38
CA PRO A 70 3.50 14.54 -1.66
C PRO A 70 3.80 13.55 -0.50
N GLU A 71 3.12 13.67 0.65
CA GLU A 71 3.59 13.09 1.93
C GLU A 71 2.80 11.88 2.47
N ALA A 72 1.92 11.21 1.72
CA ALA A 72 1.06 10.15 2.30
C ALA A 72 1.13 8.77 1.62
N GLY A 73 2.24 8.41 0.98
CA GLY A 73 2.43 7.06 0.42
C GLY A 73 2.24 5.92 1.45
N GLU A 74 2.43 6.20 2.75
CA GLU A 74 2.24 5.23 3.84
C GLU A 74 0.79 5.11 4.33
N ALA A 75 -0.09 6.07 3.98
CA ALA A 75 -1.47 6.12 4.46
C ALA A 75 -2.47 5.34 3.59
N PHE A 76 -2.03 4.80 2.46
CA PHE A 76 -2.83 3.90 1.65
C PHE A 76 -3.06 2.59 2.40
N THR A 77 -4.32 2.20 2.51
CA THR A 77 -4.75 0.99 3.22
C THR A 77 -5.78 0.27 2.37
N GLY A 78 -5.83 -1.05 2.46
CA GLY A 78 -6.80 -1.81 1.68
C GLY A 78 -6.93 -3.23 2.17
N THR A 79 -7.92 -3.92 1.62
CA THR A 79 -8.16 -5.34 1.84
C THR A 79 -8.26 -6.06 0.52
N TRP A 80 -7.85 -7.32 0.48
CA TRP A 80 -8.04 -8.20 -0.66
C TRP A 80 -8.84 -9.44 -0.26
N GLU A 81 -9.52 -10.03 -1.24
CA GLU A 81 -10.24 -11.30 -1.11
C GLU A 81 -10.03 -12.13 -2.39
N ASP A 82 -9.70 -13.41 -2.22
CA ASP A 82 -9.73 -14.42 -3.27
C ASP A 82 -11.11 -15.08 -3.29
N LEU A 83 -11.84 -14.92 -4.39
CA LEU A 83 -13.21 -15.40 -4.52
C LEU A 83 -13.28 -16.90 -4.84
N GLN A 84 -12.16 -17.55 -5.15
CA GLN A 84 -12.10 -19.01 -5.35
C GLN A 84 -11.91 -19.74 -4.03
N THR A 85 -11.02 -19.24 -3.17
CA THR A 85 -10.67 -19.87 -1.89
C THR A 85 -11.42 -19.29 -0.69
N GLY A 86 -11.92 -18.06 -0.81
CA GLY A 86 -12.48 -17.27 0.29
C GLY A 86 -11.42 -16.69 1.23
N GLU A 87 -10.14 -16.78 0.87
CA GLU A 87 -9.05 -16.17 1.63
C GLU A 87 -9.11 -14.64 1.52
N SER A 88 -8.74 -13.93 2.59
CA SER A 88 -8.70 -12.48 2.59
C SER A 88 -7.57 -11.95 3.48
N GLY A 89 -7.16 -10.72 3.22
CA GLY A 89 -6.07 -10.09 3.95
C GLY A 89 -6.00 -8.58 3.76
N VAL A 90 -4.93 -7.99 4.27
CA VAL A 90 -4.66 -6.55 4.19
C VAL A 90 -3.61 -6.30 3.10
N VAL A 91 -3.83 -5.25 2.30
CA VAL A 91 -2.89 -4.84 1.24
C VAL A 91 -1.58 -4.35 1.85
N GLY A 92 -0.46 -4.92 1.38
CA GLY A 92 0.89 -4.55 1.81
C GLY A 92 1.35 -5.16 3.14
N SER A 93 0.68 -6.21 3.64
CA SER A 93 1.13 -6.94 4.83
C SER A 93 2.37 -7.83 4.58
N ASP A 94 2.61 -8.23 3.33
CA ASP A 94 3.65 -9.20 2.97
C ASP A 94 4.93 -8.58 2.36
N GLY A 95 5.08 -7.25 2.35
CA GLY A 95 6.28 -6.60 1.82
C GLY A 95 6.31 -5.07 2.00
N PRO A 96 7.47 -4.43 1.76
CA PRO A 96 7.62 -2.98 1.91
C PRO A 96 6.71 -2.21 0.95
N ARG A 97 5.91 -1.27 1.47
CA ARG A 97 5.18 -0.28 0.65
C ARG A 97 6.20 0.71 0.09
N ASN A 98 6.55 0.58 -1.19
CA ASN A 98 7.57 1.43 -1.78
C ASN A 98 6.92 2.66 -2.41
N SER A 99 6.88 3.76 -1.67
CA SER A 99 6.31 5.04 -2.09
C SER A 99 7.21 5.85 -3.04
N SER A 100 8.36 5.34 -3.45
CA SER A 100 9.41 6.16 -4.08
C SER A 100 10.25 5.40 -5.10
N GLN A 101 9.92 5.57 -6.38
CA GLN A 101 10.92 5.54 -7.45
C GLN A 101 11.09 6.93 -8.06
N ALA A 102 11.57 7.85 -7.23
CA ALA A 102 12.28 9.07 -7.65
C ALA A 102 13.30 9.47 -6.56
N ALA A 103 14.26 8.59 -6.28
CA ALA A 103 15.60 8.94 -5.80
C ALA A 103 16.44 7.66 -5.72
N GLN A 104 17.11 7.29 -6.82
CA GLN A 104 18.28 6.44 -6.70
C GLN A 104 19.40 7.24 -6.03
N ALA A 105 19.78 6.84 -4.83
CA ALA A 105 21.14 7.01 -4.34
C ALA A 105 21.53 5.76 -3.53
N THR A 106 22.53 5.08 -4.07
CA THR A 106 23.23 3.89 -3.60
C THR A 106 23.54 3.92 -2.09
N VAL A 107 23.20 2.86 -1.37
CA VAL A 107 24.00 2.44 -0.22
C VAL A 107 24.50 1.01 -0.46
N PRO A 108 25.82 0.79 -0.53
CA PRO A 108 26.39 -0.53 -0.78
C PRO A 108 26.11 -1.45 0.41
N SER A 109 25.78 -2.70 0.09
CA SER A 109 25.74 -3.79 1.07
C SER A 109 27.10 -3.95 1.73
N THR A 110 27.15 -3.92 3.06
CA THR A 110 28.17 -4.66 3.83
C THR A 110 27.55 -5.16 5.15
N PRO A 111 27.79 -6.42 5.56
CA PRO A 111 26.96 -7.14 6.53
C PRO A 111 27.32 -6.82 7.99
N GLY A 112 26.33 -6.82 8.89
CA GLY A 112 26.58 -6.68 10.33
C GLY A 112 25.39 -7.09 11.19
N PHE A 113 25.54 -8.20 11.91
CA PHE A 113 24.68 -8.54 13.05
C PHE A 113 24.84 -7.48 14.14
N GLY A 114 23.72 -6.93 14.63
CA GLY A 114 23.74 -5.89 15.66
C GLY A 114 22.45 -5.86 16.48
N TYR A 115 22.16 -6.94 17.21
CA TYR A 115 21.29 -6.84 18.39
C TYR A 115 22.06 -6.07 19.48
N ALA A 116 21.69 -4.82 19.76
CA ALA A 116 21.74 -4.24 21.11
C ALA A 116 21.26 -2.79 21.13
N ALA A 117 20.50 -2.49 22.18
CA ALA A 117 20.28 -1.15 22.76
C ALA A 117 19.19 -0.26 22.13
N ALA A 118 17.91 -0.65 22.30
CA ALA A 118 16.84 0.35 22.49
C ALA A 118 15.59 -0.14 23.27
N LEU A 119 15.57 -1.35 23.85
CA LEU A 119 14.41 -1.84 24.63
C LEU A 119 14.71 -2.05 26.13
N ALA A 120 15.60 -1.26 26.72
CA ALA A 120 15.86 -1.29 28.17
C ALA A 120 15.22 -0.12 28.95
N ALA A 121 14.44 0.76 28.31
CA ALA A 121 13.77 1.87 28.99
C ALA A 121 12.30 1.61 29.38
N LEU A 122 11.65 0.56 28.83
CA LEU A 122 10.23 0.26 29.10
C LEU A 122 9.99 -0.92 30.05
N ALA A 123 11.03 -1.53 30.61
CA ALA A 123 10.88 -2.63 31.59
C ALA A 123 10.83 -2.15 33.05
N MET A 124 11.30 -0.93 33.37
CA MET A 124 11.23 -0.40 34.75
C MET A 124 9.90 0.27 35.11
N ILE A 125 9.02 0.51 34.15
CA ILE A 125 7.71 1.14 34.39
C ILE A 125 6.66 0.09 34.76
N CYS A 126 6.73 -1.13 34.22
CA CYS A 126 5.77 -2.19 34.53
C CYS A 126 6.00 -2.85 35.91
N ALA A 127 7.24 -2.87 36.42
CA ALA A 127 7.54 -3.48 37.71
C ALA A 127 7.12 -2.65 38.93
N ARG A 128 6.80 -1.36 38.76
CA ARG A 128 6.46 -0.45 39.89
C ARG A 128 4.97 -0.22 40.10
N ARG A 129 4.09 -0.76 39.23
CA ARG A 129 2.63 -0.57 39.36
C ARG A 129 1.82 -1.84 39.65
N CYS A 130 2.46 -3.00 39.74
CA CYS A 130 1.78 -4.24 40.13
C CYS A 130 2.32 -4.85 41.43
N GLY A 131 3.01 -4.08 42.29
CA GLY A 131 3.75 -4.69 43.39
C GLY A 131 3.94 -3.90 44.68
N ARG A 132 3.14 -2.88 45.00
CA ARG A 132 3.03 -2.31 46.36
C ARG A 132 1.69 -1.62 46.58
#